data_AF-A0A8S0TXH2-F1
#
_entry.id   AF-A0A8S0TXH2-F1
#
_cell.length_a   1.000
_cell.length_b   1.000
_cell.length_c   1.000
_cell.angle_alpha   90.00
_cell.angle_beta   90.00
_cell.angle_gamma   90.00
#
_symmetry.space_group_name_H-M   'P 1'
#
loop_
_entity.id
_entity.type
_entity.pdbx_description
1 polymer ?
#
loop_
_entity_poly.entity_id
_entity_poly.type
_entity_poly.pdbx_seq_one_letter_code
_entity_poly.pdbx_strand_id
1 'polypeptide(L)'
;MASFNEAPPGNVKFGENIFKTKCAQSQCHTVEKGAGHNKQGPNLSGQWPLQKTIRHYPWLSYSAANKQEHDCEPVIWGENTLYDYLLNQLILRSTFLELRWFSLD
;
A
#
# COMPACT_ATOMS: atom_id res chain seq x y z
N MET A 1 4.57 -13.14 14.88
CA MET A 1 4.23 -12.42 13.63
C MET A 1 4.83 -11.04 13.78
N ALA A 2 5.56 -10.53 12.77
CA ALA A 2 6.11 -9.19 12.87
C ALA A 2 4.97 -8.17 12.98
N SER A 3 5.08 -7.23 13.92
CA SER A 3 4.10 -6.15 14.12
C SER A 3 4.78 -4.79 14.14
N PHE A 4 4.03 -3.72 13.86
CA PHE A 4 4.58 -2.35 13.88
C PHE A 4 5.22 -1.99 15.23
N ASN A 5 4.71 -2.52 16.36
CA ASN A 5 5.25 -2.26 17.69
C ASN A 5 6.69 -2.79 17.88
N GLU A 6 7.12 -3.73 17.05
CA GLU A 6 8.46 -4.32 17.07
C GLU A 6 9.36 -3.70 15.98
N ALA A 7 8.84 -2.77 15.17
CA ALA A 7 9.57 -2.14 14.11
C ALA A 7 10.63 -1.16 14.66
N PRO A 8 11.82 -1.08 14.03
CA PRO A 8 12.80 -0.04 14.35
C PRO A 8 12.21 1.36 14.15
N PRO A 9 12.72 2.38 14.88
CA PRO A 9 12.27 3.76 14.71
C PRO A 9 12.43 4.23 13.25
N GLY A 10 11.40 4.89 12.73
CA GLY A 10 11.37 5.35 11.35
C GLY A 10 12.42 6.44 11.06
N ASN A 11 13.00 6.39 9.86
CA ASN A 11 13.90 7.43 9.36
C ASN A 11 13.31 8.07 8.10
N VAL A 12 12.91 9.35 8.20
CA VAL A 12 12.22 10.07 7.12
C VAL A 12 13.04 10.10 5.83
N LYS A 13 14.34 10.39 5.91
CA LYS A 13 15.22 10.47 4.74
C LYS A 13 15.39 9.10 4.07
N PHE A 14 15.46 8.05 4.87
CA PHE A 14 15.51 6.69 4.35
C PHE A 14 14.18 6.27 3.72
N GLY A 15 13.05 6.58 4.36
CA GLY A 15 11.71 6.35 3.83
C GLY A 15 11.45 7.11 2.52
N GLU A 16 11.91 8.34 2.41
CA GLU A 16 11.84 9.13 1.17
C GLU A 16 12.60 8.46 0.03
N ASN A 17 13.81 7.94 0.30
CA ASN A 17 14.59 7.20 -0.69
C ASN A 17 13.89 5.91 -1.11
N ILE A 18 13.30 5.16 -0.17
CA ILE A 18 12.49 3.97 -0.49
C ILE A 18 11.31 4.36 -1.37
N PHE A 19 10.57 5.40 -1.01
CA PHE A 19 9.42 5.86 -1.78
C PHE A 19 9.81 6.24 -3.21
N LYS A 20 10.89 7.03 -3.36
CA LYS A 20 11.42 7.42 -4.68
C LYS A 20 11.78 6.20 -5.52
N THR A 21 12.45 5.21 -4.93
CA THR A 21 12.97 4.03 -5.66
C THR A 21 11.92 2.95 -5.93
N LYS A 22 10.95 2.75 -5.05
CA LYS A 22 9.98 1.64 -5.15
C LYS A 22 8.59 2.07 -5.61
N CYS A 23 8.17 3.31 -5.31
CA CYS A 23 6.80 3.78 -5.54
C CYS A 23 6.71 4.88 -6.61
N ALA A 24 7.64 5.85 -6.58
CA ALA A 24 7.65 6.94 -7.56
C ALA A 24 8.30 6.51 -8.88
N GLN A 25 9.43 5.79 -8.83
CA GLN A 25 10.09 5.24 -10.02
C GLN A 25 9.21 4.27 -10.80
N SER A 26 8.43 3.44 -10.10
CA SER A 26 7.42 2.55 -10.71
C SER A 26 6.22 3.31 -11.30
N GLN A 27 6.20 4.64 -11.20
CA GLN A 27 5.14 5.52 -11.69
C GLN A 27 3.76 5.15 -11.12
N CYS A 28 3.74 4.53 -9.94
CA CYS A 28 2.50 4.08 -9.30
C CYS A 28 1.88 5.19 -8.46
N HIS A 29 2.67 5.98 -7.72
CA HIS A 29 2.12 6.93 -6.75
C HIS A 29 2.77 8.31 -6.82
N THR A 30 2.00 9.32 -6.42
CA THR A 30 2.47 10.69 -6.15
C THR A 30 2.09 11.09 -4.72
N VAL A 31 2.82 12.05 -4.12
CA VAL A 31 2.57 12.54 -2.76
C VAL A 31 2.30 14.05 -2.71
N GLU A 32 2.42 14.74 -3.84
CA GLU A 32 2.17 16.17 -3.88
C GLU A 32 0.68 16.47 -3.81
N LYS A 33 0.34 17.49 -3.04
CA LYS A 33 -1.04 17.94 -2.87
C LYS A 33 -1.58 18.45 -4.21
N GLY A 34 -2.71 17.91 -4.63
CA GLY A 34 -3.33 18.30 -5.90
C GLY A 34 -2.68 17.70 -7.15
N ALA A 35 -1.68 16.81 -7.00
CA ALA A 35 -1.20 16.05 -8.14
C ALA A 35 -2.33 15.17 -8.70
N GLY A 36 -2.49 15.21 -10.02
CA GLY A 36 -3.54 14.50 -10.74
C GLY A 36 -3.41 12.97 -10.65
N HIS A 37 -4.43 12.28 -11.16
CA HIS A 37 -4.59 10.83 -11.16
C HIS A 37 -3.86 10.13 -12.32
N ASN A 38 -2.75 10.72 -12.78
CA ASN A 38 -2.08 10.36 -14.02
C ASN A 38 -1.14 9.15 -13.86
N LYS A 39 -1.15 8.51 -12.68
CA LYS A 39 -0.32 7.38 -12.29
C LYS A 39 -1.18 6.14 -12.06
N GLN A 40 -0.54 4.99 -12.05
CA GLN A 40 -1.25 3.70 -12.00
C GLN A 40 -1.95 3.45 -10.65
N GLY A 41 -1.52 4.13 -9.59
CA GLY A 41 -2.09 4.09 -8.26
C GLY A 41 -2.56 5.49 -7.79
N PRO A 42 -3.28 5.55 -6.66
CA PRO A 42 -3.78 6.80 -6.12
C PRO A 42 -2.66 7.72 -5.62
N ASN A 43 -2.93 9.02 -5.61
CA ASN A 43 -2.12 10.00 -4.91
C ASN A 43 -2.22 9.78 -3.39
N LEU A 44 -1.09 9.79 -2.70
CA LEU A 44 -0.94 9.52 -1.27
C LEU A 44 -0.82 10.80 -0.43
N SER A 45 -1.15 11.97 -1.00
CA SER A 45 -1.19 13.22 -0.23
C SER A 45 -2.40 13.27 0.70
N GLY A 46 -2.21 13.86 1.87
CA GLY A 46 -3.27 14.09 2.85
C GLY A 46 -2.75 14.07 4.29
N GLN A 47 -3.67 14.24 5.24
CA GLN A 47 -3.38 14.17 6.67
C GLN A 47 -3.32 12.71 7.13
N TRP A 48 -2.40 12.41 8.05
CA TRP A 48 -2.19 11.08 8.61
C TRP A 48 -2.89 10.95 9.97
N PRO A 49 -3.63 9.87 10.27
CA PRO A 49 -3.93 8.71 9.42
C PRO A 49 -4.86 9.03 8.24
N LEU A 50 -4.62 8.45 7.06
CA LEU A 50 -5.43 8.70 5.87
C LEU A 50 -6.66 7.81 5.96
N GLN A 51 -7.82 8.43 6.02
CA GLN A 51 -9.08 7.72 5.84
C GLN A 51 -9.45 7.78 4.37
N LYS A 52 -9.39 6.64 3.66
CA LYS A 52 -9.71 6.56 2.24
C LYS A 52 -10.67 5.41 1.97
N THR A 53 -11.58 5.65 1.05
CA THR A 53 -12.51 4.66 0.49
C THR A 53 -12.31 4.61 -1.02
N ILE A 54 -12.85 3.57 -1.67
CA ILE A 54 -12.84 3.47 -3.14
C ILE A 54 -13.50 4.67 -3.81
N ARG A 55 -14.51 5.29 -3.16
CA ARG A 55 -15.16 6.51 -3.65
C ARG A 55 -14.23 7.70 -3.81
N HIS A 56 -13.09 7.73 -3.12
CA HIS A 56 -12.08 8.78 -3.30
C HIS A 56 -11.30 8.62 -4.60
N TYR A 57 -11.39 7.45 -5.22
CA TYR A 57 -10.57 7.03 -6.36
C TYR A 57 -11.42 6.31 -7.43
N PRO A 58 -12.50 6.93 -7.94
CA PRO A 58 -13.46 6.27 -8.84
C PRO A 58 -12.86 5.83 -10.18
N TRP A 59 -11.70 6.37 -10.56
CA TRP A 59 -10.99 6.02 -11.79
C TRP A 59 -10.10 4.78 -11.66
N LEU A 60 -9.89 4.26 -10.44
CA LEU A 60 -9.03 3.10 -10.18
C LEU A 60 -9.83 1.80 -10.23
N SER A 61 -9.33 0.85 -11.03
CA SER A 61 -9.88 -0.49 -11.11
C SER A 61 -9.38 -1.34 -9.95
N TYR A 62 -10.18 -1.44 -8.88
CA TYR A 62 -9.91 -2.32 -7.74
C TYR A 62 -10.33 -3.77 -8.02
N SER A 63 -9.60 -4.73 -7.41
CA SER A 63 -10.00 -6.14 -7.36
C SER A 63 -11.34 -6.31 -6.62
N ALA A 64 -12.03 -7.42 -6.84
CA ALA A 64 -13.32 -7.69 -6.19
C ALA A 64 -13.20 -7.74 -4.65
N ALA A 65 -12.11 -8.32 -4.13
CA ALA A 65 -11.84 -8.37 -2.69
C ALA A 65 -11.67 -6.97 -2.10
N ASN A 66 -10.83 -6.12 -2.72
CA ASN A 66 -10.65 -4.74 -2.26
C ASN A 66 -11.94 -3.93 -2.35
N LYS A 67 -12.78 -4.19 -3.36
CA LYS A 67 -14.11 -3.57 -3.49
C LYS A 67 -15.01 -3.94 -2.32
N GLN A 68 -15.18 -5.22 -2.05
CA GLN A 68 -16.08 -5.67 -1.00
C GLN A 68 -15.65 -5.18 0.39
N GLU A 69 -14.33 -5.12 0.65
CA GLU A 69 -13.79 -4.68 1.92
C GLU A 69 -13.86 -3.15 2.13
N HIS A 70 -13.78 -2.35 1.05
CA HIS A 70 -13.57 -0.90 1.14
C HIS A 70 -14.68 -0.03 0.52
N ASP A 71 -15.74 -0.65 -0.03
CA ASP A 71 -16.91 0.07 -0.56
C ASP A 71 -17.91 0.43 0.56
N CYS A 72 -18.00 -0.41 1.59
CA CYS A 72 -18.90 -0.20 2.74
C CYS A 72 -18.22 0.55 3.91
N GLU A 73 -16.92 0.35 4.15
CA GLU A 73 -16.19 0.94 5.29
C GLU A 73 -14.89 1.64 4.85
N PRO A 74 -14.52 2.79 5.44
CA PRO A 74 -13.24 3.44 5.16
C PRO A 74 -12.07 2.64 5.71
N VAL A 75 -11.02 2.51 4.90
CA VAL A 75 -9.72 2.05 5.41
C VAL A 75 -9.07 3.20 6.14
N ILE A 76 -8.81 2.98 7.42
CA ILE A 76 -7.94 3.85 8.21
C ILE A 76 -6.52 3.40 7.93
N TRP A 77 -5.84 4.12 7.06
CA TRP A 77 -4.42 3.94 6.85
C TRP A 77 -3.68 4.67 7.98
N GLY A 78 -3.19 3.91 8.95
CA GLY A 78 -2.24 4.33 9.97
C GLY A 78 -0.96 3.50 9.91
N GLU A 79 -0.08 3.67 10.88
CA GLU A 79 1.23 3.00 10.90
C GLU A 79 1.08 1.46 10.91
N ASN A 80 0.24 0.92 11.79
CA ASN A 80 0.01 -0.53 11.89
C ASN A 80 -0.57 -1.11 10.60
N THR A 81 -1.68 -0.55 10.10
CA THR A 81 -2.34 -1.06 8.89
C THR A 81 -1.45 -0.93 7.65
N LEU A 82 -0.66 0.16 7.56
CA LEU A 82 0.27 0.35 6.45
C LEU A 82 1.46 -0.62 6.54
N TYR A 83 1.98 -0.84 7.75
CA TYR A 83 3.05 -1.81 8.00
C TYR A 83 2.61 -3.21 7.57
N ASP A 84 1.45 -3.67 8.04
CA ASP A 84 0.91 -5.00 7.72
C ASP A 84 0.62 -5.14 6.23
N TYR A 85 0.07 -4.11 5.59
CA TYR A 85 -0.20 -4.09 4.16
C TYR A 85 1.09 -4.19 3.33
N LEU A 86 2.11 -3.40 3.67
CA LEU A 86 3.40 -3.43 2.98
C LEU A 86 4.13 -4.76 3.21
N LEU A 87 4.06 -5.31 4.42
CA LEU A 87 4.64 -6.60 4.75
C LEU A 87 3.98 -7.74 3.97
N ASN A 88 2.65 -7.77 3.90
CA ASN A 88 1.91 -8.78 3.13
C ASN A 88 2.13 -8.63 1.62
N GLN A 89 2.19 -7.41 1.08
CA GLN A 89 2.52 -7.16 -0.33
C GLN A 89 3.95 -7.60 -0.69
N LEU A 90 4.90 -7.44 0.24
CA LEU A 90 6.28 -7.91 0.09
C LEU A 90 6.38 -9.44 0.20
N ILE A 91 5.63 -10.06 1.11
CA ILE A 91 5.54 -11.51 1.29
C ILE A 91 4.89 -12.16 0.05
N LEU A 92 3.80 -11.60 -0.49
CA LEU A 92 3.10 -12.16 -1.65
C LEU A 92 3.88 -12.05 -2.97
N ARG A 93 4.88 -11.17 -3.07
CA ARG A 93 5.76 -11.10 -4.26
C ARG A 93 6.89 -12.12 -4.28
N SER A 94 7.33 -12.63 -3.12
CA SER A 94 8.44 -13.61 -3.05
C SER A 94 8.01 -15.01 -2.62
N THR A 95 6.96 -15.17 -1.81
CA THR A 95 6.58 -16.49 -1.24
C THR A 95 5.42 -17.18 -1.96
N PHE A 96 4.63 -16.49 -2.78
CA PHE A 96 3.54 -17.15 -3.51
C PHE A 96 4.00 -17.98 -4.73
N LEU A 97 5.18 -17.68 -5.28
CA LEU A 97 5.78 -18.48 -6.36
C LEU A 97 6.55 -19.71 -5.83
N GLU A 98 7.11 -19.65 -4.63
CA GLU A 98 7.81 -20.78 -3.98
C GLU A 98 6.82 -21.77 -3.34
N LEU A 99 5.70 -21.32 -2.77
CA LEU A 99 4.72 -22.20 -2.12
C LEU A 99 3.85 -23.01 -3.09
N ARG A 100 3.83 -22.69 -4.39
CA ARG A 100 3.10 -23.48 -5.40
C ARG A 100 3.85 -24.74 -5.85
N TRP A 101 5.15 -24.84 -5.56
CA TRP A 101 5.97 -26.02 -5.89
C TRP A 101 6.09 -27.03 -4.75
N PHE A 102 5.63 -26.72 -3.54
CA PHE A 102 5.75 -27.61 -2.37
C PHE A 102 4.49 -28.43 -2.05
N SER A 103 3.43 -28.32 -2.86
CA SER A 103 2.15 -29.03 -2.63
C SER A 103 1.61 -29.77 -3.87
N LEU A 104 2.53 -30.27 -4.69
CA LEU A 104 2.28 -31.30 -5.71
C LEU A 104 3.39 -32.36 -5.51
N ASP A 105 3.38 -33.14 -4.44
CA ASP A 105 2.67 -34.43 -4.42
C ASP A 105 1.15 -34.40 -4.62
#